data_AF-A0A938S4R7-F1
#
_entry.id   AF-A0A938S4R7-F1
#
_cell.length_a   1.000
_cell.length_b   1.000
_cell.length_c   1.000
_cell.angle_alpha   90.00
_cell.angle_beta   90.00
_cell.angle_gamma   90.00
#
_symmetry.space_group_name_H-M   'P 1'
#
loop_
_entity.id
_entity.type
_entity.pdbx_description
1 polymer ?
#
loop_
_entity_poly.entity_id
_entity_poly.type
_entity_poly.pdbx_seq_one_letter_code
_entity_poly.pdbx_strand_id
1 'polypeptide(L)'
;MSERYGCEDKDVGHYTCRRTSERIAVDGRLAEPCWQRAPKSPRFVDMVTGVPGFLDTRMAALWDDRNLYVGFWIEEPNVQAQFTERDAPVYFENDVEVFIAGPDCYYEF
;
A
#
# COMPACT_ATOMS: atom_id res chain seq x y z
N MET A 1 -2.82 27.01 -23.31
CA MET A 1 -2.85 25.53 -23.38
C MET A 1 -2.82 25.06 -21.94
N SER A 2 -3.82 24.32 -21.48
CA SER A 2 -3.78 23.75 -20.13
C SER A 2 -2.74 22.64 -20.15
N GLU A 3 -1.64 22.79 -19.41
CA GLU A 3 -0.80 21.64 -19.10
C GLU A 3 -1.68 20.63 -18.37
N ARG A 4 -1.71 19.41 -18.89
CA ARG A 4 -2.40 18.29 -18.25
C ARG A 4 -1.37 17.67 -17.31
N TYR A 5 -1.39 18.09 -16.06
CA TYR A 5 -0.62 17.43 -15.01
C TYR A 5 -1.21 16.03 -14.77
N GLY A 6 -0.36 15.01 -14.67
CA GLY A 6 -0.75 13.62 -14.45
C GLY A 6 -0.06 12.63 -15.39
N CYS A 7 -0.29 11.35 -15.16
CA CYS A 7 0.11 10.25 -16.04
C CYS A 7 -1.04 9.88 -17.00
N GLU A 8 -0.73 9.23 -18.11
CA GLU A 8 -1.77 8.60 -18.94
C GLU A 8 -2.24 7.31 -18.27
N ASP A 9 -3.49 6.88 -18.51
CA ASP A 9 -4.03 5.64 -17.92
C ASP A 9 -3.14 4.41 -18.15
N LYS A 10 -2.44 4.36 -19.30
CA LYS A 10 -1.52 3.25 -19.63
C LYS A 10 -0.31 3.16 -18.69
N ASP A 11 0.03 4.27 -18.03
CA ASP A 11 1.17 4.40 -17.12
C ASP A 11 0.73 4.22 -15.65
N VAL A 12 -0.57 4.03 -15.40
CA VAL A 12 -1.15 3.76 -14.08
C VAL A 12 -1.07 2.27 -13.76
N GLY A 13 -0.49 1.94 -12.60
CA GLY A 13 -0.52 0.57 -12.08
C GLY A 13 -1.94 0.13 -11.74
N HIS A 14 -2.37 -1.02 -12.27
CA HIS A 14 -3.67 -1.61 -11.95
C HIS A 14 -3.53 -2.79 -10.98
N TYR A 15 -4.37 -2.80 -9.96
CA TYR A 15 -4.46 -3.89 -8.98
C TYR A 15 -5.92 -4.30 -8.77
N THR A 16 -6.21 -5.60 -8.76
CA THR A 16 -7.56 -6.12 -8.47
C THR A 16 -7.70 -6.46 -7.00
N CYS A 17 -8.37 -5.59 -6.24
CA CYS A 17 -8.73 -5.83 -4.85
C CYS A 17 -9.92 -6.79 -4.78
N ARG A 18 -9.69 -8.00 -4.25
CA ARG A 18 -10.72 -9.05 -4.19
C ARG A 18 -11.56 -8.91 -2.92
N ARG A 19 -12.87 -9.13 -3.06
CA ARG A 19 -13.76 -9.24 -1.91
C ARG A 19 -13.47 -10.53 -1.14
N THR A 20 -13.53 -10.49 0.18
CA THR A 20 -13.45 -11.65 1.06
C THR A 20 -14.69 -11.76 1.95
N SER A 21 -15.09 -12.98 2.28
CA SER A 21 -16.08 -13.27 3.34
C SER A 21 -15.42 -13.86 4.59
N GLU A 22 -14.11 -14.10 4.55
CA GLU A 22 -13.33 -14.58 5.68
C GLU A 22 -13.06 -13.42 6.63
N ARG A 23 -13.15 -13.66 7.94
CA ARG A 23 -12.79 -12.69 8.97
C ARG A 23 -11.27 -12.48 8.94
N ILE A 24 -10.84 -11.22 8.90
CA ILE A 24 -9.45 -10.82 9.02
C ILE A 24 -9.23 -10.22 10.41
N ALA A 25 -8.19 -10.68 11.11
CA ALA A 25 -7.71 -10.02 12.31
C ALA A 25 -6.59 -9.04 11.91
N VAL A 26 -6.70 -7.78 12.31
CA VAL A 26 -5.65 -6.77 12.01
C VAL A 26 -4.58 -6.86 13.12
N ASP A 27 -3.79 -7.94 13.09
CA ASP A 27 -2.75 -8.25 14.08
C ASP A 27 -1.32 -8.20 13.50
N GLY A 28 -1.19 -7.76 12.24
CA GLY A 28 0.08 -7.69 11.51
C GLY A 28 0.54 -9.02 10.90
N ARG A 29 -0.23 -10.10 11.02
CA ARG A 29 0.07 -11.39 10.39
C ARG A 29 -0.81 -11.58 9.17
N LEU A 30 -0.20 -12.03 8.07
CA LEU A 30 -0.90 -12.24 6.79
C LEU A 30 -1.02 -13.73 6.46
N ALA A 31 -1.25 -14.57 7.48
CA ALA A 31 -1.22 -16.02 7.36
C ALA A 31 -2.59 -16.63 7.00
N GLU A 32 -3.66 -15.84 7.09
CA GLU A 32 -5.01 -16.29 6.79
C GLU A 32 -5.14 -16.75 5.33
N PRO A 33 -5.99 -17.76 5.05
CA PRO A 33 -6.14 -18.29 3.70
C PRO A 33 -6.54 -17.24 2.66
N CYS A 34 -7.33 -16.23 3.05
CA CYS A 34 -7.71 -15.13 2.16
C CYS A 34 -6.49 -14.32 1.69
N TRP A 35 -5.52 -14.04 2.56
CA TRP A 35 -4.27 -13.35 2.20
C TRP A 35 -3.39 -14.17 1.28
N GLN A 36 -3.32 -15.48 1.49
CA GLN A 36 -2.55 -16.39 0.63
C GLN A 36 -3.11 -16.49 -0.80
N ARG A 37 -4.40 -16.20 -0.99
CA ARG A 37 -5.07 -16.18 -2.31
C ARG A 37 -5.21 -14.79 -2.90
N ALA A 38 -4.96 -13.74 -2.12
CA ALA A 38 -4.97 -12.37 -2.60
C ALA A 38 -3.86 -12.20 -3.64
N PRO A 39 -4.13 -11.55 -4.79
CA PRO A 39 -3.05 -11.21 -5.71
C PRO A 39 -2.06 -10.31 -4.96
N LYS A 40 -0.76 -10.59 -5.06
CA LYS A 40 0.25 -9.65 -4.59
C LYS A 40 0.55 -8.64 -5.70
N SER A 41 0.85 -7.41 -5.32
CA SER A 41 1.40 -6.43 -6.25
C SER A 41 2.72 -6.93 -6.85
N PRO A 42 3.13 -6.37 -7.99
CA PRO A 42 4.55 -6.32 -8.33
C PRO A 42 5.37 -5.71 -7.18
N ARG A 43 6.68 -5.92 -7.23
CA ARG A 43 7.60 -5.21 -6.33
C ARG A 43 7.42 -3.71 -6.51
N PHE A 44 7.54 -2.97 -5.41
CA PHE A 44 7.48 -1.51 -5.44
C PHE A 44 8.58 -0.92 -6.34
N VAL A 45 8.34 0.30 -6.81
CA VAL A 45 9.25 1.05 -7.69
C VAL A 45 9.75 2.30 -6.99
N ASP A 46 10.88 2.82 -7.46
CA ASP A 46 11.35 4.14 -7.05
C ASP A 46 10.37 5.23 -7.51
N MET A 47 9.93 6.09 -6.59
CA MET A 47 8.90 7.10 -6.85
C MET A 47 9.32 8.15 -7.90
N VAL A 48 10.63 8.41 -8.04
CA VAL A 48 11.14 9.45 -8.95
C VAL A 48 11.35 8.90 -10.36
N THR A 49 11.88 7.68 -10.46
CA THR A 49 12.35 7.10 -11.72
C THR A 49 11.46 5.98 -12.27
N GLY A 50 10.59 5.41 -11.43
CA GLY A 50 9.72 4.27 -11.78
C GLY A 50 10.46 2.94 -11.98
N VAL A 51 11.77 2.90 -11.76
CA VAL A 51 12.53 1.65 -11.87
C VAL A 51 12.21 0.72 -10.70
N PRO A 52 12.34 -0.60 -10.86
CA PRO A 52 12.08 -1.53 -9.76
C PRO A 52 12.92 -1.21 -8.53
N GLY A 53 12.27 -1.09 -7.38
CA GLY A 53 12.92 -0.87 -6.09
C GLY A 53 13.89 -2.02 -5.77
N PHE A 54 14.93 -1.72 -4.98
CA PHE A 54 15.96 -2.70 -4.66
C PHE A 54 15.42 -3.84 -3.78
N LEU A 55 14.63 -3.49 -2.76
CA LEU A 55 14.07 -4.38 -1.75
C LEU A 55 12.75 -5.00 -2.24
N ASP A 56 12.47 -6.27 -1.91
CA ASP A 56 11.26 -7.00 -2.33
C ASP A 56 10.02 -6.63 -1.51
N THR A 57 9.70 -5.33 -1.46
CA THR A 57 8.49 -4.83 -0.81
C THR A 57 7.27 -4.95 -1.74
N ARG A 58 6.19 -5.52 -1.20
CA ARG A 58 4.94 -5.81 -1.92
C ARG A 58 3.73 -5.55 -1.04
N MET A 59 2.60 -5.27 -1.68
CA MET A 59 1.31 -5.16 -1.01
C MET A 59 0.31 -6.19 -1.55
N ALA A 60 -0.71 -6.46 -0.77
CA ALA A 60 -1.98 -6.98 -1.24
C ALA A 60 -3.10 -6.23 -0.53
N ALA A 61 -4.24 -6.11 -1.21
CA ALA A 61 -5.46 -5.59 -0.62
C ALA A 61 -6.65 -6.54 -0.84
N LEU A 62 -7.51 -6.57 0.17
CA LEU A 62 -8.80 -7.26 0.22
C LEU A 62 -9.87 -6.30 0.74
N TRP A 63 -11.14 -6.58 0.47
CA TRP A 63 -12.22 -5.76 1.02
C TRP A 63 -13.44 -6.60 1.44
N ASP A 64 -14.24 -6.06 2.33
CA ASP A 64 -15.58 -6.54 2.66
C ASP A 64 -16.57 -5.35 2.73
N ASP A 65 -17.80 -5.61 3.16
CA ASP A 65 -18.86 -4.59 3.17
C ASP A 65 -18.60 -3.41 4.12
N ARG A 66 -17.56 -3.49 4.97
CA ARG A 66 -17.23 -2.49 5.98
C ARG A 66 -15.82 -1.92 5.85
N ASN A 67 -14.86 -2.73 5.40
CA ASN A 67 -13.45 -2.39 5.47
C ASN A 67 -12.71 -2.65 4.16
N LEU A 68 -11.73 -1.79 3.89
CA LEU A 68 -10.59 -2.10 3.03
C LEU A 68 -9.45 -2.58 3.93
N TYR A 69 -8.88 -3.73 3.60
CA TYR A 69 -7.72 -4.30 4.27
C TYR A 69 -6.51 -4.18 3.35
N VAL A 70 -5.40 -3.65 3.87
CA VAL A 70 -4.13 -3.55 3.15
C VAL A 70 -3.06 -4.26 3.98
N GLY A 71 -2.35 -5.18 3.36
CA GLY A 71 -1.25 -5.93 3.96
C GLY A 71 0.03 -5.73 3.17
N PHE A 72 1.14 -5.56 3.89
CA PHE A 72 2.46 -5.37 3.30
C PHE A 72 3.42 -6.50 3.69
N TRP A 73 4.22 -6.94 2.74
CA TRP A 73 5.44 -7.70 2.97
C TRP A 73 6.59 -6.76 2.68
N ILE A 74 7.31 -6.34 3.71
CA ILE A 74 8.36 -5.32 3.62
C ILE A 74 9.71 -6.00 3.83
N GLU A 75 10.64 -5.76 2.91
CA GLU A 75 12.05 -6.07 3.12
C GLU A 75 12.76 -4.77 3.48
N GLU A 76 13.38 -4.71 4.66
CA GLU A 76 14.15 -3.56 5.14
C GLU A 76 15.24 -4.05 6.09
N PRO A 77 16.53 -3.96 5.75
CA PRO A 77 17.62 -4.45 6.59
C PRO A 77 17.87 -3.60 7.85
N ASN A 78 17.41 -2.36 7.91
CA ASN A 78 17.68 -1.41 8.99
C ASN A 78 16.41 -0.66 9.42
N VAL A 79 15.44 -1.41 9.96
CA VAL A 79 14.17 -0.85 10.43
C VAL A 79 14.38 0.10 11.63
N GLN A 80 13.80 1.29 11.53
CA GLN A 80 13.76 2.31 12.57
C GLN A 80 12.32 2.76 12.82
N ALA A 81 11.93 2.80 14.09
CA ALA A 81 10.63 3.26 14.55
C ALA A 81 10.75 3.73 16.01
N GLN A 82 11.04 5.01 16.22
CA GLN A 82 11.22 5.65 17.53
C GLN A 82 10.00 6.47 17.93
N PHE A 83 9.17 6.91 16.97
CA PHE A 83 7.95 7.63 17.30
C PHE A 83 6.92 6.71 17.98
N THR A 84 6.40 7.14 19.12
CA THR A 84 5.40 6.39 19.90
C THR A 84 4.04 7.05 19.95
N GLU A 85 3.94 8.32 19.55
CA GLU A 85 2.71 9.11 19.58
C GLU A 85 1.94 8.98 18.28
N ARG A 86 0.61 8.94 18.39
CA ARG A 86 -0.28 8.98 17.24
C ARG A 86 -0.14 10.34 16.53
N ASP A 87 -0.17 10.31 15.20
CA ASP A 87 -0.05 11.50 14.33
C ASP A 87 1.35 12.19 14.43
N ALA A 88 2.37 11.45 14.91
CA ALA A 88 3.77 11.85 14.81
C ALA A 88 4.23 11.87 13.34
N PRO A 89 5.30 12.62 12.98
CA PRO A 89 5.79 12.71 11.60
C PRO A 89 6.59 11.46 11.19
N VAL A 90 5.88 10.33 11.05
CA VAL A 90 6.47 9.00 10.79
C VAL A 90 7.25 8.90 9.48
N TYR A 91 7.00 9.82 8.53
CA TYR A 91 7.75 9.97 7.28
C TYR A 91 9.25 10.34 7.48
N PHE A 92 9.69 10.62 8.71
CA PHE A 92 11.12 10.72 9.05
C PHE A 92 11.77 9.38 9.42
N GLU A 93 11.01 8.29 9.51
CA GLU A 93 11.46 6.94 9.85
C GLU A 93 11.07 5.93 8.76
N ASN A 94 11.22 4.63 9.01
CA ASN A 94 10.73 3.63 8.06
C ASN A 94 9.21 3.49 8.19
N ASP A 95 8.49 3.80 7.12
CA ASP A 95 7.04 3.65 7.04
C ASP A 95 6.58 3.08 5.69
N VAL A 96 5.30 2.74 5.64
CA VAL A 96 4.56 2.49 4.41
C VAL A 96 3.27 3.29 4.48
N GLU A 97 3.00 4.06 3.43
CA GLU A 97 1.86 4.97 3.39
C GLU A 97 0.80 4.43 2.44
N VAL A 98 -0.47 4.63 2.77
CA VAL A 98 -1.60 4.35 1.88
C VAL A 98 -2.34 5.64 1.54
N PHE A 99 -2.31 6.00 0.26
CA PHE A 99 -3.09 7.12 -0.27
C PHE A 99 -4.35 6.61 -0.97
N ILE A 100 -5.51 7.14 -0.58
CA ILE A 100 -6.80 6.85 -1.21
C ILE A 100 -7.39 8.17 -1.72
N ALA A 101 -7.37 8.35 -3.05
CA ALA A 101 -7.90 9.54 -3.70
C ALA A 101 -9.37 9.36 -4.14
N GLY A 102 -10.17 10.39 -3.89
CA GLY A 102 -11.45 10.65 -4.55
C GLY A 102 -11.30 11.74 -5.62
N PRO A 103 -12.41 12.26 -6.17
CA PRO A 103 -12.37 13.28 -7.23
C PRO A 103 -11.64 14.57 -6.84
N ASP A 104 -11.82 15.03 -5.60
CA ASP A 104 -11.38 16.37 -5.15
C ASP A 104 -10.46 16.34 -3.90
N CYS A 105 -10.29 15.17 -3.28
CA CYS A 105 -9.48 15.03 -2.07
C CYS A 105 -8.83 13.65 -2.00
N TYR A 106 -7.86 13.50 -1.11
CA TYR A 106 -7.30 12.21 -0.76
C TYR A 106 -7.21 12.06 0.76
N TYR A 107 -7.16 10.80 1.20
CA TYR A 107 -6.82 10.41 2.56
C TYR A 107 -5.46 9.71 2.55
N GLU A 108 -4.72 9.90 3.61
CA GLU A 108 -3.40 9.32 3.86
C GLU A 108 -3.45 8.62 5.22
N PHE A 109 -2.82 7.45 5.27
CA PHE A 109 -2.79 6.55 6.43
C PHE A 109 -1.39 5.98 6.61
#